data_AF-A0A7X0SC16-F1
#
_entry.id   AF-A0A7X0SC16-F1
#
_cell.length_a   1.000
_cell.length_b   1.000
_cell.length_c   1.000
_cell.angle_alpha   90.00
_cell.angle_beta   90.00
_cell.angle_gamma   90.00
#
_symmetry.space_group_name_H-M   'P 1'
#
loop_
_entity.id
_entity.type
_entity.pdbx_description
1 polymer ?
#
loop_
_entity_poly.entity_id
_entity_poly.type
_entity_poly.pdbx_seq_one_letter_code
_entity_poly.pdbx_strand_id
1 'polypeptide(L)'
;MYTKSEVLQIAKAQLALDYSCELSRFKEGKNTLVENKLVEGRRIYDNDGCFLKILCLGGKSIITASPSIMPWCEEKLINKNAAWLFEYPNLREIDKKLGEFGYEIADVHHYYLPNAKAREIEAKTTVKWYEGKEISQFENDDRFGEAFAFDENHPDMIAVAAFDDDKILGMAGASADSETMWQIGIDVLPEHRGRGIGTNLITLLKNEVLKRGKIPFYGTVESHLNSQNIAISAGFFPAWAELYSKTKD
;
A
#
# COMPACT_ATOMS: atom_id res chain seq x y z
N MET A 1 -14.84 17.16 2.73
CA MET A 1 -13.97 16.41 1.79
C MET A 1 -12.54 16.82 2.08
N TYR A 2 -11.63 15.84 2.14
CA TYR A 2 -10.21 16.14 2.28
C TYR A 2 -9.69 16.93 1.07
N THR A 3 -8.56 17.59 1.23
CA THR A 3 -7.73 18.13 0.15
C THR A 3 -6.59 17.16 -0.13
N LYS A 4 -5.92 17.31 -1.29
CA LYS A 4 -4.73 16.50 -1.61
C LYS A 4 -3.62 16.68 -0.55
N SER A 5 -3.50 17.88 0.02
CA SER A 5 -2.52 18.18 1.07
C SER A 5 -2.86 17.45 2.37
N GLU A 6 -4.14 17.41 2.76
CA GLU A 6 -4.58 16.70 3.97
C GLU A 6 -4.38 15.19 3.83
N VAL A 7 -4.74 14.60 2.68
CA VAL A 7 -4.48 13.19 2.39
C VAL A 7 -2.99 12.86 2.52
N LEU A 8 -2.12 13.68 1.92
CA LEU A 8 -0.67 13.50 2.03
C LEU A 8 -0.15 13.70 3.46
N GLN A 9 -0.74 14.60 4.23
CA GLN A 9 -0.34 14.83 5.62
C GLN A 9 -0.70 13.65 6.52
N ILE A 10 -1.90 13.09 6.36
CA ILE A 10 -2.33 11.88 7.08
C ILE A 10 -1.40 10.71 6.70
N ALA A 11 -1.15 10.50 5.41
CA ALA A 11 -0.25 9.44 4.95
C ALA A 11 1.17 9.60 5.51
N LYS A 12 1.73 10.82 5.52
CA LYS A 12 3.05 11.08 6.12
C LYS A 12 3.07 10.85 7.63
N ALA A 13 1.99 11.17 8.34
CA ALA A 13 1.89 10.89 9.76
C ALA A 13 1.93 9.38 10.04
N GLN A 14 1.20 8.59 9.26
CA GLN A 14 1.25 7.13 9.36
C GLN A 14 2.63 6.58 8.96
N LEU A 15 3.19 7.01 7.83
CA LEU A 15 4.51 6.58 7.38
C LEU A 15 5.64 6.97 8.34
N ALA A 16 5.48 8.06 9.11
CA ALA A 16 6.42 8.41 10.17
C ALA A 16 6.48 7.33 11.24
N LEU A 17 5.32 6.78 11.64
CA LEU A 17 5.22 5.64 12.55
C LEU A 17 5.79 4.38 11.91
N ASP A 18 5.36 4.05 10.69
CA ASP A 18 5.80 2.84 9.97
C ASP A 18 7.33 2.76 9.79
N TYR A 19 7.99 3.93 9.73
CA TYR A 19 9.44 4.07 9.57
C TYR A 19 10.14 4.63 10.80
N SER A 20 9.56 4.55 12.00
CA SER A 20 10.21 4.95 13.27
C SER A 20 10.91 6.32 13.22
N CYS A 21 10.28 7.30 12.59
CA CYS A 21 10.88 8.61 12.38
C CYS A 21 9.92 9.74 12.73
N GLU A 22 10.48 10.92 12.96
CA GLU A 22 9.68 12.12 13.20
C GLU A 22 9.01 12.61 11.91
N LEU A 23 7.78 13.12 12.01
CA LEU A 23 7.06 13.69 10.87
C LEU A 23 7.84 14.86 10.21
N SER A 24 8.72 15.55 10.95
CA SER A 24 9.57 16.61 10.41
C SER A 24 10.53 16.12 9.32
N ARG A 25 10.92 14.83 9.33
CA ARG A 25 11.83 14.24 8.33
C ARG A 25 11.27 14.33 6.92
N PHE A 26 9.95 14.27 6.75
CA PHE A 26 9.31 14.46 5.45
C PHE A 26 9.39 15.91 4.94
N LYS A 27 9.70 16.89 5.80
CA LYS A 27 9.87 18.31 5.45
C LYS A 27 11.34 18.66 5.21
N GLU A 28 12.26 18.03 5.93
CA GLU A 28 13.71 18.21 5.78
C GLU A 28 14.19 17.86 4.37
N GLY A 29 14.96 18.72 3.70
CA GLY A 29 15.35 18.57 2.28
C GLY A 29 16.36 17.46 1.98
N LYS A 30 16.49 16.44 2.83
CA LYS A 30 17.50 15.38 2.75
C LYS A 30 16.88 14.02 3.03
N ASN A 31 17.51 12.95 2.55
CA ASN A 31 17.16 11.59 2.95
C ASN A 31 17.49 11.39 4.43
N THR A 32 16.83 10.40 5.04
CA THR A 32 17.01 10.09 6.47
C THR A 32 17.35 8.62 6.65
N LEU A 33 18.29 8.33 7.55
CA LEU A 33 18.57 7.00 8.06
C LEU A 33 18.20 6.94 9.54
N VAL A 34 17.40 5.95 9.92
CA VAL A 34 17.03 5.65 11.30
C VAL A 34 17.13 4.16 11.59
N GLU A 35 17.25 3.80 12.86
CA GLU A 35 17.19 2.41 13.29
C GLU A 35 15.76 1.88 13.14
N ASN A 36 15.58 0.67 12.61
CA ASN A 36 14.26 0.06 12.50
C ASN A 36 13.76 -0.37 13.89
N LYS A 37 12.75 0.33 14.40
CA LYS A 37 12.10 0.01 15.68
C LYS A 37 10.61 -0.29 15.46
N LEU A 38 10.03 -1.00 16.41
CA LEU A 38 8.58 -1.10 16.48
C LEU A 38 8.11 0.06 17.35
N VAL A 39 7.24 0.90 16.78
CA VAL A 39 6.60 2.01 17.48
C VAL A 39 5.09 1.78 17.49
N GLU A 40 4.42 2.24 18.55
CA GLU A 40 2.97 2.13 18.67
C GLU A 40 2.26 2.88 17.54
N GLY A 41 1.18 2.29 17.01
CA GLY A 41 0.36 2.88 15.95
C GLY A 41 0.88 2.72 14.52
N ARG A 42 2.04 2.07 14.32
CA ARG A 42 2.47 1.67 12.96
C ARG A 42 1.49 0.66 12.36
N ARG A 43 1.44 0.62 11.02
CA ARG A 43 0.88 -0.53 10.31
C ARG A 43 1.77 -1.75 10.58
N ILE A 44 1.17 -2.94 10.64
CA ILE A 44 1.84 -4.21 10.92
C ILE A 44 1.61 -5.14 9.73
N TYR A 45 2.70 -5.65 9.15
CA TYR A 45 2.71 -6.63 8.07
C TYR A 45 3.70 -7.76 8.40
N ASP A 46 3.63 -8.90 7.71
CA ASP A 46 4.52 -10.07 7.93
C ASP A 46 6.02 -9.76 7.89
N ASN A 47 6.39 -8.73 7.12
CA ASN A 47 7.75 -8.27 6.89
C ASN A 47 8.16 -7.10 7.83
N ASP A 48 7.36 -6.73 8.81
CA ASP A 48 7.71 -5.66 9.72
C ASP A 48 8.78 -6.06 10.75
N GLY A 49 9.61 -5.10 11.13
CA GLY A 49 10.87 -5.40 11.80
C GLY A 49 11.95 -5.98 10.88
N CYS A 50 11.77 -5.89 9.56
CA CYS A 50 12.77 -6.32 8.59
C CYS A 50 14.14 -5.67 8.77
N PHE A 51 15.16 -6.34 8.23
CA PHE A 51 16.55 -5.90 8.33
C PHE A 51 16.83 -4.54 7.65
N LEU A 52 16.12 -4.26 6.55
CA LEU A 52 16.16 -3.00 5.80
C LEU A 52 14.77 -2.70 5.19
N LYS A 53 14.27 -1.49 5.43
CA LYS A 53 13.10 -0.92 4.76
C LYS A 53 13.46 0.45 4.18
N ILE A 54 13.02 0.75 2.97
CA ILE A 54 13.26 2.03 2.31
C ILE A 54 11.93 2.57 1.78
N LEU A 55 11.57 3.77 2.19
CA LEU A 55 10.46 4.56 1.65
C LEU A 55 10.99 5.59 0.67
N CYS A 56 10.37 5.75 -0.49
CA CYS A 56 10.62 6.85 -1.42
C CYS A 56 9.34 7.69 -1.59
N LEU A 57 9.33 8.92 -1.07
CA LEU A 57 8.18 9.83 -1.12
C LEU A 57 8.63 11.28 -1.35
N GLY A 58 8.07 11.93 -2.39
CA GLY A 58 8.28 13.36 -2.63
C GLY A 58 9.74 13.76 -2.87
N GLY A 59 10.51 12.90 -3.55
CA GLY A 59 11.92 13.14 -3.87
C GLY A 59 12.89 12.86 -2.72
N LYS A 60 12.43 12.20 -1.65
CA LYS A 60 13.24 11.85 -0.48
C LYS A 60 13.10 10.37 -0.16
N SER A 61 14.13 9.81 0.46
CA SER A 61 14.07 8.49 1.07
C SER A 61 14.12 8.52 2.59
N ILE A 62 13.33 7.64 3.22
CA ILE A 62 13.47 7.29 4.63
C ILE A 62 13.92 5.84 4.67
N ILE A 63 15.08 5.61 5.24
CA ILE A 63 15.73 4.31 5.33
C ILE A 63 15.67 3.90 6.79
N THR A 64 15.00 2.79 7.08
CA THR A 64 15.09 2.12 8.39
C THR A 64 15.90 0.85 8.24
N ALA A 65 16.82 0.62 9.16
CA ALA A 65 17.72 -0.53 9.06
C ALA A 65 18.14 -1.07 10.43
N SER A 66 18.56 -2.32 10.48
CA SER A 66 19.25 -2.89 11.63
C SER A 66 20.62 -2.21 11.84
N PRO A 67 21.10 -2.03 13.09
CA PRO A 67 22.34 -1.32 13.37
C PRO A 67 23.58 -1.81 12.60
N SER A 68 23.63 -3.10 12.28
CA SER A 68 24.77 -3.73 11.59
C SER A 68 24.95 -3.31 10.12
N ILE A 69 23.89 -2.90 9.42
CA ILE A 69 23.98 -2.43 8.01
C ILE A 69 23.94 -0.90 7.89
N MET A 70 23.54 -0.19 8.95
CA MET A 70 23.43 1.28 8.96
C MET A 70 24.69 2.01 8.46
N PRO A 71 25.94 1.64 8.83
CA PRO A 71 27.12 2.32 8.30
C PRO A 71 27.22 2.29 6.78
N TRP A 72 26.81 1.18 6.17
CA TRP A 72 26.77 1.04 4.71
C TRP A 72 25.62 1.83 4.10
N CYS A 73 24.44 1.83 4.73
CA CYS A 73 23.31 2.66 4.28
C CYS A 73 23.67 4.15 4.29
N GLU A 74 24.36 4.62 5.32
CA GLU A 74 24.85 6.00 5.42
C GLU A 74 25.82 6.30 4.27
N GLU A 75 26.80 5.43 4.03
CA GLU A 75 27.79 5.64 2.97
C GLU A 75 27.17 5.61 1.57
N LYS A 76 26.30 4.63 1.29
CA LYS A 76 25.85 4.33 -0.07
C LYS A 76 24.49 4.92 -0.43
N LEU A 77 23.56 5.07 0.52
CA LEU A 77 22.17 5.38 0.20
C LEU A 77 21.77 6.81 0.56
N ILE A 78 22.33 7.41 1.61
CA ILE A 78 21.85 8.71 2.12
C ILE A 78 21.94 9.84 1.08
N ASN A 79 22.92 9.79 0.18
CA ASN A 79 23.14 10.80 -0.86
C ASN A 79 22.54 10.41 -2.23
N LYS A 80 21.91 9.24 -2.36
CA LYS A 80 21.25 8.85 -3.62
C LYS A 80 19.98 9.68 -3.82
N ASN A 81 19.68 10.00 -5.07
CA ASN A 81 18.41 10.62 -5.41
C ASN A 81 17.28 9.58 -5.26
N ALA A 82 16.31 9.85 -4.39
CA ALA A 82 15.23 8.94 -4.09
C ALA A 82 14.40 8.52 -5.32
N ALA A 83 14.27 9.40 -6.32
CA ALA A 83 13.55 9.09 -7.56
C ALA A 83 14.21 7.98 -8.40
N TRP A 84 15.51 7.75 -8.20
CA TRP A 84 16.31 6.76 -8.93
C TRP A 84 16.81 5.63 -8.01
N LEU A 85 16.41 5.62 -6.74
CA LEU A 85 16.96 4.71 -5.74
C LEU A 85 16.63 3.25 -6.04
N PHE A 86 15.49 2.98 -6.67
CA PHE A 86 15.05 1.64 -7.05
C PHE A 86 15.38 1.26 -8.51
N GLU A 87 16.34 1.94 -9.14
CA GLU A 87 16.89 1.45 -10.41
C GLU A 87 17.63 0.12 -10.21
N TYR A 88 17.58 -0.76 -11.22
CA TYR A 88 18.15 -2.11 -11.14
C TYR A 88 19.61 -2.16 -10.64
N PRO A 89 20.55 -1.27 -11.04
CA PRO A 89 21.90 -1.26 -10.49
C PRO A 89 21.95 -1.03 -8.98
N ASN A 90 21.09 -0.15 -8.46
CA ASN A 90 20.98 0.15 -7.04
C ASN A 90 20.34 -1.02 -6.29
N LEU A 91 19.26 -1.60 -6.83
CA LEU A 91 18.62 -2.79 -6.26
C LEU A 91 19.61 -3.96 -6.14
N ARG A 92 20.40 -4.21 -7.19
CA ARG A 92 21.43 -5.25 -7.18
C ARG A 92 22.54 -4.98 -6.15
N GLU A 93 22.92 -3.72 -5.97
CA GLU A 93 23.91 -3.33 -4.95
C GLU A 93 23.37 -3.55 -3.53
N ILE A 94 22.12 -3.15 -3.29
CA ILE A 94 21.41 -3.38 -2.02
C ILE A 94 21.28 -4.88 -1.73
N ASP A 95 20.79 -5.66 -2.69
CA ASP A 95 20.57 -7.10 -2.51
C ASP A 95 21.87 -7.86 -2.24
N LYS A 96 22.95 -7.52 -2.95
CA LYS A 96 24.28 -8.07 -2.66
C LYS A 96 24.70 -7.78 -1.23
N LYS A 97 24.48 -6.55 -0.74
CA LYS A 97 24.84 -6.18 0.62
C LYS A 97 23.98 -6.91 1.65
N LEU A 98 22.67 -7.01 1.43
CA LEU A 98 21.76 -7.79 2.28
C LEU A 98 22.22 -9.25 2.39
N GLY A 99 22.72 -9.82 1.28
CA GLY A 99 23.23 -11.18 1.24
C GLY A 99 24.41 -11.46 2.18
N GLU A 100 25.22 -10.45 2.52
CA GLU A 100 26.29 -10.60 3.51
C GLU A 100 25.76 -10.83 4.93
N PHE A 101 24.48 -10.54 5.17
CA PHE A 101 23.79 -10.69 6.46
C PHE A 101 22.71 -11.80 6.44
N GLY A 102 22.58 -12.56 5.35
CA GLY A 102 21.55 -13.60 5.23
C GLY A 102 20.15 -13.07 4.89
N TYR A 103 20.06 -11.86 4.32
CA TYR A 103 18.81 -11.25 3.85
C TYR A 103 18.82 -11.01 2.34
N GLU A 104 17.65 -10.79 1.76
CA GLU A 104 17.44 -10.37 0.37
C GLU A 104 16.33 -9.33 0.26
N ILE A 105 16.27 -8.63 -0.87
CA ILE A 105 15.09 -7.82 -1.21
C ILE A 105 13.91 -8.78 -1.36
N ALA A 106 12.85 -8.52 -0.61
CA ALA A 106 11.61 -9.28 -0.74
C ALA A 106 10.79 -8.77 -1.93
N ASP A 107 10.57 -7.45 -1.99
CA ASP A 107 9.83 -6.82 -3.08
C ASP A 107 10.03 -5.29 -3.12
N VAL A 108 9.53 -4.68 -4.20
CA VAL A 108 9.35 -3.23 -4.36
C VAL A 108 7.89 -2.95 -4.72
N HIS A 109 7.20 -2.24 -3.82
CA HIS A 109 5.79 -1.88 -3.96
C HIS A 109 5.59 -0.42 -4.31
N HIS A 110 4.56 -0.14 -5.11
CA HIS A 110 4.06 1.19 -5.40
C HIS A 110 2.74 1.42 -4.71
N TYR A 111 2.63 2.57 -4.07
CA TYR A 111 1.44 2.95 -3.34
C TYR A 111 0.83 4.24 -3.87
N TYR A 112 -0.49 4.26 -3.84
CA TYR A 112 -1.31 5.30 -4.44
C TYR A 112 -2.26 5.89 -3.42
N LEU A 113 -2.46 7.21 -3.50
CA LEU A 113 -3.39 7.95 -2.65
C LEU A 113 -4.56 8.51 -3.46
N PRO A 114 -5.74 8.65 -2.85
CA PRO A 114 -6.94 9.09 -3.54
C PRO A 114 -6.85 10.59 -3.82
N ASN A 115 -7.29 10.99 -5.01
CA ASN A 115 -7.71 12.39 -5.18
C ASN A 115 -8.94 12.62 -4.31
N ALA A 116 -8.83 13.58 -3.40
CA ALA A 116 -9.81 13.79 -2.36
C ALA A 116 -11.17 14.35 -2.86
N LYS A 117 -11.23 14.79 -4.13
CA LYS A 117 -12.50 15.06 -4.82
C LYS A 117 -13.12 13.73 -5.24
N ALA A 118 -13.89 13.12 -4.32
CA ALA A 118 -14.77 12.02 -4.65
C ALA A 118 -15.71 12.46 -5.78
N ARG A 119 -15.66 11.78 -6.92
CA ARG A 119 -16.70 11.90 -7.94
C ARG A 119 -17.76 10.88 -7.55
N GLU A 120 -18.97 11.33 -7.28
CA GLU A 120 -20.09 10.41 -7.19
C GLU A 120 -20.26 9.71 -8.54
N ILE A 121 -20.39 8.39 -8.48
CA ILE A 121 -20.59 7.56 -9.66
C ILE A 121 -21.70 6.57 -9.37
N GLU A 122 -22.41 6.17 -10.41
CA GLU A 122 -23.36 5.07 -10.33
C GLU A 122 -22.65 3.73 -10.50
N ALA A 123 -23.21 2.70 -9.88
CA ALA A 123 -22.76 1.34 -10.10
C ALA A 123 -23.08 0.93 -11.55
N LYS A 124 -22.11 0.31 -12.24
CA LYS A 124 -22.31 -0.17 -13.61
C LYS A 124 -23.10 -1.48 -13.68
N THR A 125 -23.17 -2.18 -12.56
CA THR A 125 -23.83 -3.48 -12.39
C THR A 125 -24.65 -3.41 -11.11
N THR A 126 -25.44 -4.45 -10.85
CA THR A 126 -25.92 -4.69 -9.49
C THR A 126 -24.70 -4.83 -8.58
N VAL A 127 -24.74 -4.17 -7.42
CA VAL A 127 -23.68 -4.25 -6.41
C VAL A 127 -24.27 -4.63 -5.06
N LYS A 128 -23.52 -5.41 -4.29
CA LYS A 128 -23.83 -5.75 -2.90
C LYS A 128 -22.68 -5.37 -2.00
N TRP A 129 -23.00 -4.75 -0.88
CA TRP A 129 -22.06 -4.39 0.17
C TRP A 129 -22.04 -5.46 1.27
N TYR A 130 -20.88 -5.63 1.90
CA TYR A 130 -20.65 -6.58 2.98
C TYR A 130 -19.86 -5.88 4.09
N GLU A 131 -20.25 -6.09 5.34
CA GLU A 131 -19.52 -5.55 6.50
C GLU A 131 -19.40 -6.58 7.63
N GLY A 132 -18.31 -6.49 8.40
CA GLY A 132 -18.08 -7.33 9.57
C GLY A 132 -18.21 -8.82 9.27
N LYS A 133 -19.09 -9.51 9.99
CA LYS A 133 -19.28 -10.97 9.86
C LYS A 133 -19.77 -11.42 8.49
N GLU A 134 -20.34 -10.52 7.68
CA GLU A 134 -20.73 -10.86 6.31
C GLU A 134 -19.50 -11.11 5.44
N ILE A 135 -18.35 -10.51 5.73
CA ILE A 135 -17.11 -10.74 4.95
C ILE A 135 -16.57 -12.15 5.18
N SER A 136 -16.72 -12.70 6.39
CA SER A 136 -16.25 -14.04 6.76
C SER A 136 -16.83 -15.17 5.89
N GLN A 137 -17.92 -14.94 5.16
CA GLN A 137 -18.45 -15.95 4.21
C GLN A 137 -17.51 -16.22 3.03
N PHE A 138 -16.53 -15.33 2.78
CA PHE A 138 -15.54 -15.45 1.72
C PHE A 138 -14.19 -15.96 2.23
N GLU A 139 -14.10 -16.36 3.50
CA GLU A 139 -12.89 -16.94 4.06
C GLU A 139 -12.56 -18.25 3.31
N ASN A 140 -11.33 -18.38 2.80
CA ASN A 140 -10.88 -19.46 1.93
C ASN A 140 -11.53 -19.51 0.54
N ASP A 141 -12.13 -18.41 0.06
CA ASP A 141 -12.53 -18.27 -1.34
C ASP A 141 -11.37 -17.73 -2.19
N ASP A 142 -10.65 -18.64 -2.85
CA ASP A 142 -9.46 -18.34 -3.66
C ASP A 142 -9.71 -17.33 -4.82
N ARG A 143 -10.97 -17.03 -5.11
CA ARG A 143 -11.32 -16.02 -6.13
C ARG A 143 -11.03 -14.59 -5.67
N PHE A 144 -10.89 -14.36 -4.37
CA PHE A 144 -10.89 -13.02 -3.76
C PHE A 144 -9.70 -12.76 -2.84
N GLY A 145 -8.58 -13.45 -3.09
CA GLY A 145 -7.37 -13.35 -2.26
C GLY A 145 -6.66 -11.99 -2.32
N GLU A 146 -6.91 -11.17 -3.34
CA GLU A 146 -6.41 -9.79 -3.41
C GLU A 146 -7.42 -8.79 -2.81
N ALA A 147 -8.69 -9.17 -2.67
CA ALA A 147 -9.73 -8.31 -2.13
C ALA A 147 -9.77 -8.29 -0.59
N PHE A 148 -9.35 -9.38 0.06
CA PHE A 148 -9.41 -9.56 1.50
C PHE A 148 -8.07 -9.97 2.09
N ALA A 149 -7.80 -9.48 3.30
CA ALA A 149 -6.59 -9.83 4.04
C ALA A 149 -6.81 -11.00 5.02
N PHE A 150 -7.99 -11.09 5.64
CA PHE A 150 -8.30 -12.03 6.74
C PHE A 150 -7.24 -12.07 7.85
N ASP A 151 -6.71 -10.90 8.23
CA ASP A 151 -5.67 -10.73 9.25
C ASP A 151 -6.19 -9.92 10.45
N GLU A 152 -5.81 -10.31 11.66
CA GLU A 152 -6.25 -9.64 12.89
C GLU A 152 -5.63 -8.25 13.10
N ASN A 153 -4.42 -8.01 12.58
CA ASN A 153 -3.72 -6.73 12.67
C ASN A 153 -4.31 -5.68 11.72
N HIS A 154 -4.87 -6.12 10.59
CA HIS A 154 -5.53 -5.26 9.61
C HIS A 154 -6.85 -5.90 9.14
N PRO A 155 -7.88 -5.85 9.98
CA PRO A 155 -9.14 -6.55 9.73
C PRO A 155 -9.90 -5.96 8.54
N ASP A 156 -10.54 -6.82 7.75
CA ASP A 156 -11.42 -6.41 6.65
C ASP A 156 -12.67 -5.70 7.20
N MET A 157 -12.88 -4.46 6.77
CA MET A 157 -13.93 -3.59 7.34
C MET A 157 -15.18 -3.54 6.47
N ILE A 158 -14.99 -3.48 5.15
CA ILE A 158 -16.07 -3.31 4.19
C ILE A 158 -15.66 -3.88 2.84
N ALA A 159 -16.60 -4.50 2.14
CA ALA A 159 -16.43 -4.91 0.76
C ALA A 159 -17.64 -4.58 -0.11
N VAL A 160 -17.39 -4.54 -1.42
CA VAL A 160 -18.41 -4.37 -2.45
C VAL A 160 -18.14 -5.34 -3.59
N ALA A 161 -19.15 -6.12 -3.96
CA ALA A 161 -19.09 -7.05 -5.08
C ALA A 161 -20.03 -6.62 -6.20
N ALA A 162 -19.58 -6.82 -7.44
CA ALA A 162 -20.37 -6.63 -8.65
C ALA A 162 -21.06 -7.94 -9.03
N PHE A 163 -22.31 -7.86 -9.50
CA PHE A 163 -23.14 -8.99 -9.87
C PHE A 163 -23.71 -8.89 -11.28
N ASP A 164 -23.84 -10.04 -11.93
CA ASP A 164 -24.71 -10.30 -13.08
C ASP A 164 -25.67 -11.41 -12.67
N ASP A 165 -26.94 -11.04 -12.44
CA ASP A 165 -27.91 -11.86 -11.69
C ASP A 165 -27.31 -12.36 -10.36
N ASP A 166 -27.21 -13.69 -10.16
CA ASP A 166 -26.67 -14.32 -8.96
C ASP A 166 -25.15 -14.55 -8.99
N LYS A 167 -24.46 -14.14 -10.07
CA LYS A 167 -23.03 -14.40 -10.27
C LYS A 167 -22.19 -13.20 -9.87
N ILE A 168 -21.24 -13.41 -8.97
CA ILE A 168 -20.21 -12.40 -8.63
C ILE A 168 -19.24 -12.26 -9.82
N LEU A 169 -19.02 -11.04 -10.28
CA LEU A 169 -18.10 -10.71 -11.36
C LEU A 169 -16.72 -10.27 -10.84
N GLY A 170 -16.71 -9.71 -9.63
CA GLY A 170 -15.53 -9.19 -8.96
C GLY A 170 -15.90 -8.58 -7.61
N MET A 171 -14.91 -8.41 -6.75
CA MET A 171 -15.07 -7.91 -5.39
C MET A 171 -13.89 -7.04 -5.00
N ALA A 172 -14.18 -5.90 -4.37
CA ALA A 172 -13.21 -5.04 -3.74
C ALA A 172 -13.43 -5.03 -2.22
N GLY A 173 -12.35 -5.04 -1.45
CA GLY A 173 -12.39 -4.96 0.01
C GLY A 173 -11.46 -3.87 0.53
N ALA A 174 -11.75 -3.39 1.75
CA ALA A 174 -10.91 -2.45 2.47
C ALA A 174 -10.60 -2.95 3.89
N SER A 175 -9.31 -3.09 4.20
CA SER A 175 -8.78 -3.50 5.51
C SER A 175 -8.34 -2.29 6.33
N ALA A 176 -8.50 -2.36 7.66
CA ALA A 176 -8.07 -1.30 8.57
C ALA A 176 -6.60 -1.43 8.97
N ASP A 177 -5.68 -1.18 8.03
CA ASP A 177 -4.23 -1.24 8.27
C ASP A 177 -3.74 -0.29 9.35
N SER A 178 -4.43 0.82 9.56
CA SER A 178 -4.20 1.73 10.68
C SER A 178 -5.50 2.40 11.11
N GLU A 179 -5.43 3.15 12.21
CA GLU A 179 -6.56 3.96 12.69
C GLU A 179 -7.08 4.92 11.61
N THR A 180 -6.21 5.46 10.76
CA THR A 180 -6.56 6.53 9.82
C THR A 180 -6.59 6.11 8.35
N MET A 181 -5.90 5.03 7.99
CA MET A 181 -5.74 4.58 6.60
C MET A 181 -6.21 3.14 6.41
N TRP A 182 -7.00 2.91 5.36
CA TRP A 182 -7.50 1.59 4.99
C TRP A 182 -6.91 1.15 3.65
N GLN A 183 -6.32 -0.04 3.58
CA GLN A 183 -5.79 -0.56 2.31
C GLN A 183 -6.94 -1.10 1.47
N ILE A 184 -6.87 -0.92 0.17
CA ILE A 184 -7.87 -1.42 -0.78
C ILE A 184 -7.29 -2.54 -1.63
N GLY A 185 -8.07 -3.61 -1.72
CA GLY A 185 -7.83 -4.78 -2.55
C GLY A 185 -8.92 -4.97 -3.62
N ILE A 186 -8.63 -5.71 -4.69
CA ILE A 186 -9.60 -6.00 -5.76
C ILE A 186 -9.28 -7.27 -6.53
N ASP A 187 -10.32 -8.08 -6.71
CA ASP A 187 -10.35 -9.18 -7.66
C ASP A 187 -11.48 -9.01 -8.68
N VAL A 188 -11.16 -9.27 -9.94
CA VAL A 188 -12.16 -9.41 -11.01
C VAL A 188 -11.94 -10.76 -11.67
N LEU A 189 -13.00 -11.57 -11.74
CA LEU A 189 -12.90 -12.90 -12.32
C LEU A 189 -12.41 -12.81 -13.78
N PRO A 190 -11.50 -13.70 -14.21
CA PRO A 190 -10.82 -13.59 -15.51
C PRO A 190 -11.72 -13.31 -16.71
N GLU A 191 -12.87 -13.98 -16.80
CA GLU A 191 -13.86 -13.88 -17.87
C GLU A 191 -14.59 -12.52 -17.93
N HIS A 192 -14.55 -11.75 -16.83
CA HIS A 192 -15.22 -10.46 -16.68
C HIS A 192 -14.27 -9.26 -16.75
N ARG A 193 -12.95 -9.51 -16.91
CA ARG A 193 -11.92 -8.46 -17.06
C ARG A 193 -12.11 -7.64 -18.34
N GLY A 194 -11.55 -6.43 -18.36
CA GLY A 194 -11.65 -5.51 -19.50
C GLY A 194 -12.98 -4.77 -19.64
N ARG A 195 -13.95 -5.02 -18.76
CA ARG A 195 -15.29 -4.39 -18.79
C ARG A 195 -15.43 -3.15 -17.89
N GLY A 196 -14.34 -2.74 -17.24
CA GLY A 196 -14.31 -1.61 -16.31
C GLY A 196 -14.98 -1.87 -14.95
N ILE A 197 -15.18 -3.14 -14.57
CA ILE A 197 -15.76 -3.57 -13.28
C ILE A 197 -14.85 -3.17 -12.11
N GLY A 198 -13.55 -3.53 -12.18
CA GLY A 198 -12.59 -3.21 -11.12
C GLY A 198 -12.53 -1.71 -10.82
N THR A 199 -12.41 -0.86 -11.85
CA THR A 199 -12.44 0.60 -11.68
C THR A 199 -13.73 1.10 -11.03
N ASN A 200 -14.89 0.52 -11.38
CA ASN A 200 -16.17 0.92 -10.79
C ASN A 200 -16.22 0.53 -9.30
N LEU A 201 -15.89 -0.71 -8.95
CA LEU A 201 -15.85 -1.19 -7.56
C LEU A 201 -14.86 -0.40 -6.71
N ILE A 202 -13.63 -0.18 -7.19
CA ILE A 202 -12.63 0.61 -6.46
C ILE A 202 -13.08 2.05 -6.26
N THR A 203 -13.75 2.66 -7.25
CA THR A 203 -14.25 4.03 -7.10
C THR A 203 -15.37 4.11 -6.07
N LEU A 204 -16.31 3.14 -6.08
CA LEU A 204 -17.38 3.03 -5.09
C LEU A 204 -16.80 2.86 -3.68
N LEU A 205 -15.92 1.88 -3.50
CA LEU A 205 -15.28 1.56 -2.22
C LEU A 205 -14.46 2.75 -1.70
N LYS A 206 -13.58 3.33 -2.51
CA LYS A 206 -12.81 4.54 -2.15
C LYS A 206 -13.72 5.66 -1.66
N ASN A 207 -14.82 5.94 -2.37
CA ASN A 207 -15.74 7.00 -1.98
C ASN A 207 -16.40 6.69 -0.62
N GLU A 208 -16.77 5.43 -0.37
CA GLU A 208 -17.35 5.01 0.90
C GLU A 208 -16.35 5.11 2.06
N VAL A 209 -15.10 4.66 1.86
CA VAL A 209 -14.02 4.82 2.86
C VAL A 209 -13.77 6.29 3.20
N LEU A 210 -13.75 7.17 2.19
CA LEU A 210 -13.62 8.62 2.40
C LEU A 210 -14.81 9.21 3.17
N LYS A 211 -16.04 8.73 2.91
CA LYS A 211 -17.25 9.15 3.66
C LYS A 211 -17.18 8.76 5.14
N ARG A 212 -16.53 7.63 5.44
CA ARG A 212 -16.26 7.16 6.82
C ARG A 212 -15.13 7.90 7.52
N GLY A 213 -14.54 8.93 6.89
CA GLY A 213 -13.46 9.71 7.47
C GLY A 213 -12.12 8.99 7.53
N LYS A 214 -11.92 7.98 6.66
CA LYS A 214 -10.67 7.22 6.53
C LYS A 214 -10.01 7.54 5.19
N ILE A 215 -8.69 7.42 5.13
CA ILE A 215 -7.94 7.60 3.89
C ILE A 215 -7.72 6.23 3.24
N PRO A 216 -8.42 5.90 2.14
CA PRO A 216 -8.10 4.70 1.40
C PRO A 216 -6.71 4.84 0.78
N PHE A 217 -5.95 3.75 0.70
CA PHE A 217 -4.73 3.69 -0.10
C PHE A 217 -4.70 2.37 -0.86
N TYR A 218 -3.95 2.36 -1.96
CA TYR A 218 -3.89 1.22 -2.87
C TYR A 218 -2.43 0.86 -3.10
N GLY A 219 -2.07 -0.42 -2.99
CA GLY A 219 -0.71 -0.92 -3.19
C GLY A 219 -0.65 -1.95 -4.31
N THR A 220 0.43 -1.96 -5.08
CA THR A 220 0.70 -3.06 -6.03
C THR A 220 2.17 -3.10 -6.45
N VAL A 221 2.61 -4.21 -7.03
CA VAL A 221 4.00 -4.43 -7.45
C VAL A 221 4.33 -3.76 -8.79
N GLU A 222 5.63 -3.59 -9.07
CA GLU A 222 6.21 -2.88 -10.21
C GLU A 222 5.56 -3.22 -11.57
N SER A 223 5.36 -4.52 -11.86
CA SER A 223 4.91 -4.98 -13.18
C SER A 223 3.39 -5.17 -13.28
N HIS A 224 2.63 -4.95 -12.21
CA HIS A 224 1.19 -5.22 -12.17
C HIS A 224 0.36 -4.08 -12.79
N LEU A 225 0.62 -3.77 -14.07
CA LEU A 225 0.05 -2.63 -14.79
C LEU A 225 -1.49 -2.59 -14.80
N ASN A 226 -2.15 -3.75 -14.79
CA ASN A 226 -3.61 -3.82 -14.69
C ASN A 226 -4.12 -3.19 -13.39
N SER A 227 -3.47 -3.53 -12.27
CA SER A 227 -3.79 -3.00 -10.94
C SER A 227 -3.46 -1.52 -10.83
N GLN A 228 -2.31 -1.09 -11.35
CA GLN A 228 -1.92 0.33 -11.43
C GLN A 228 -2.94 1.15 -12.25
N ASN A 229 -3.38 0.63 -13.39
CA ASN A 229 -4.39 1.28 -14.23
C ASN A 229 -5.75 1.38 -13.53
N ILE A 230 -6.14 0.38 -12.72
CA ILE A 230 -7.36 0.45 -11.90
C ILE A 230 -7.23 1.59 -10.88
N ALA A 231 -6.12 1.67 -10.13
CA ALA A 231 -5.89 2.72 -9.15
C ALA A 231 -5.99 4.12 -9.79
N ILE A 232 -5.26 4.35 -10.89
CA ILE A 232 -5.26 5.63 -11.61
C ILE A 232 -6.65 5.96 -12.14
N SER A 233 -7.33 5.00 -12.80
CA SER A 233 -8.65 5.22 -13.39
C SER A 233 -9.73 5.46 -12.33
N ALA A 234 -9.56 4.88 -11.13
CA ALA A 234 -10.44 5.12 -9.99
C ALA A 234 -10.14 6.45 -9.27
N GLY A 235 -9.18 7.23 -9.78
CA GLY A 235 -8.84 8.56 -9.30
C GLY A 235 -7.83 8.57 -8.17
N PHE A 236 -7.02 7.53 -8.01
CA PHE A 236 -5.80 7.60 -7.20
C PHE A 236 -4.65 8.21 -8.00
N PHE A 237 -3.59 8.64 -7.31
CA PHE A 237 -2.34 9.09 -7.90
C PHE A 237 -1.15 8.39 -7.23
N PRO A 238 -0.05 8.11 -7.97
CA PRO A 238 1.16 7.54 -7.39
C PRO A 238 1.69 8.44 -6.28
N ALA A 239 1.92 7.88 -5.11
CA ALA A 239 2.26 8.64 -3.91
C ALA A 239 3.65 8.29 -3.39
N TRP A 240 3.94 7.01 -3.15
CA TRP A 240 5.26 6.56 -2.69
C TRP A 240 5.59 5.16 -3.20
N ALA A 241 6.85 4.77 -3.06
CA ALA A 241 7.30 3.40 -3.28
C ALA A 241 8.01 2.89 -2.02
N GLU A 242 7.89 1.59 -1.74
CA GLU A 242 8.56 0.93 -0.62
C GLU A 242 9.38 -0.26 -1.11
N LEU A 243 10.55 -0.44 -0.50
CA LEU A 243 11.35 -1.66 -0.57
C LEU A 243 11.48 -2.21 0.83
N TYR A 244 11.41 -3.53 0.99
CA TYR A 244 11.69 -4.20 2.25
C TYR A 244 12.49 -5.48 2.02
N SER A 245 13.28 -5.85 3.02
CA SER A 245 14.05 -7.10 3.01
C SER A 245 13.29 -8.23 3.71
N LYS A 246 13.61 -9.48 3.33
CA LYS A 246 13.26 -10.70 4.08
C LYS A 246 14.50 -11.55 4.33
N THR A 247 14.40 -12.51 5.24
CA THR A 247 15.43 -13.54 5.43
C THR A 247 15.57 -14.37 4.15
N LYS A 248 16.80 -14.76 3.80
CA LYS A 248 17.03 -15.73 2.73
C LYS A 248 16.61 -17.13 3.20
N ASP A 249 15.86 -17.82 2.35
CA ASP A 249 15.56 -19.25 2.52
C ASP A 249 16.82 -20.12 2.27
#